data_AF-A0A926SR61-F1
#
_entry.id   AF-A0A926SR61-F1
#
_cell.length_a   1.000
_cell.length_b   1.000
_cell.length_c   1.000
_cell.angle_alpha   90.00
_cell.angle_beta   90.00
_cell.angle_gamma   90.00
#
_symmetry.space_group_name_H-M   'P 1'
#
loop_
_entity.id
_entity.type
_entity.pdbx_description
1 polymer ?
#
loop_
_entity_poly.entity_id
_entity_poly.type
_entity_poly.pdbx_seq_one_letter_code
_entity_poly.pdbx_strand_id
1 'polypeptide(L)'
;MKLVIREYLSMLKEAGELDSLLFDLLMNMKIIPLNRAESGGRQDGVDIPAIGNDPEDGRRKLFLFTAKCGDITRQEWDASPNGIRASLNEILEGYLRTRVRPGHAKLPKKIVLVTGGALKQNVAQNWTNYVHEHTRIHPKYGEIEFAFWGGEELAPLIEEYLLDEYLFQEKSRKNLRKTIALVDQNDDQPKYFYQLIDETLFDDNLPTDKKPGSVQKRQKVLRLLHLSLNIVFHWSEEADNLRPALLSAEYLILRAWDWLRQNNLFECKKTVAGYGSLLSTYLTIGDRYAGKLQPYCYIRDGLFGYNMADEVEYPLRTFETIGILGSIGLAYWYASQAFREDAAKQAYLQQCTAIAKMLAVLINNNPSAWTPLYDNHAIDIAIGLLALTAMSEQQTASEWVTGIASRIFYAYNTLGKHFPISSDSHEELVGSASSCSGLGKLEGQLLPSKTYGMSPVRSSQHSQTW
;
A
#
# COMPACT_ATOMS: atom_id res chain seq x y z
N MET A 1 -14.40 5.85 -17.30
CA MET A 1 -13.80 5.26 -16.08
C MET A 1 -14.86 4.99 -15.03
N LYS A 2 -16.01 5.68 -15.07
CA LYS A 2 -17.17 5.47 -14.19
C LYS A 2 -17.50 4.01 -13.84
N LEU A 3 -17.55 3.09 -14.81
CA LEU A 3 -17.86 1.69 -14.54
C LEU A 3 -16.85 1.05 -13.56
N VAL A 4 -15.56 1.17 -13.86
CA VAL A 4 -14.47 0.66 -13.01
C VAL A 4 -14.51 1.29 -11.61
N ILE A 5 -14.79 2.60 -11.52
CA ILE A 5 -14.90 3.30 -10.24
C ILE A 5 -16.11 2.80 -9.46
N ARG A 6 -17.25 2.59 -10.13
CA ARG A 6 -18.47 2.08 -9.50
C ARG A 6 -18.29 0.66 -9.00
N GLU A 7 -17.63 -0.19 -9.78
CA GLU A 7 -17.26 -1.54 -9.37
C GLU A 7 -16.35 -1.50 -8.13
N TYR A 8 -15.26 -0.72 -8.18
CA TYR A 8 -14.39 -0.49 -7.02
C TYR A 8 -15.16 -0.03 -5.78
N LEU A 9 -16.05 0.97 -5.91
CA LEU A 9 -16.88 1.46 -4.82
C LEU A 9 -17.77 0.37 -4.22
N SER A 10 -18.37 -0.47 -5.07
CA SER A 10 -19.27 -1.55 -4.62
C SER A 10 -18.55 -2.63 -3.83
N MET A 11 -17.24 -2.70 -3.95
CA MET A 11 -16.42 -3.73 -3.34
C MET A 11 -15.66 -3.26 -2.10
N LEU A 12 -15.73 -1.97 -1.76
CA LEU A 12 -15.24 -1.45 -0.47
C LEU A 12 -16.00 -2.11 0.68
N LYS A 13 -15.28 -2.83 1.53
CA LYS A 13 -15.84 -3.64 2.62
C LYS A 13 -15.28 -3.23 3.98
N GLU A 14 -14.10 -2.64 4.02
CA GLU A 14 -13.47 -2.33 5.30
C GLU A 14 -14.01 -1.03 5.89
N ALA A 15 -14.06 -0.99 7.23
CA ALA A 15 -14.49 0.18 7.96
C ALA A 15 -13.48 1.31 7.75
N GLY A 16 -13.94 2.45 7.19
CA GLY A 16 -13.13 3.63 6.98
C GLY A 16 -12.52 3.79 5.58
N GLU A 17 -12.61 2.78 4.70
CA GLU A 17 -12.18 2.94 3.30
C GLU A 17 -13.03 3.97 2.57
N LEU A 18 -14.35 3.82 2.66
CA LEU A 18 -15.31 4.75 2.08
C LEU A 18 -15.19 6.15 2.70
N ASP A 19 -14.95 6.25 4.00
CA ASP A 19 -14.69 7.51 4.69
C ASP A 19 -13.44 8.23 4.14
N SER A 20 -12.35 7.49 3.95
CA SER A 20 -11.08 8.02 3.44
C SER A 20 -11.25 8.54 2.01
N LEU A 21 -11.91 7.76 1.16
CA LEU A 21 -12.23 8.16 -0.21
C LEU A 21 -13.17 9.37 -0.26
N LEU A 22 -14.20 9.37 0.59
CA LEU A 22 -15.13 10.50 0.71
C LEU A 22 -14.40 11.76 1.18
N PHE A 23 -13.50 11.64 2.17
CA PHE A 23 -12.70 12.77 2.64
C PHE A 23 -11.87 13.38 1.50
N ASP A 24 -11.19 12.53 0.73
CA ASP A 24 -10.38 12.95 -0.43
C ASP A 24 -11.25 13.62 -1.51
N LEU A 25 -12.43 13.06 -1.79
CA LEU A 25 -13.40 13.62 -2.73
C LEU A 25 -13.85 15.01 -2.28
N LEU A 26 -14.32 15.14 -1.03
CA LEU A 26 -14.81 16.41 -0.48
C LEU A 26 -13.74 17.51 -0.52
N MET A 27 -12.50 17.16 -0.15
CA MET A 27 -11.37 18.09 -0.22
C MET A 27 -11.12 18.60 -1.65
N ASN A 28 -11.32 17.76 -2.67
CA ASN A 28 -11.19 18.17 -4.07
C ASN A 28 -12.39 18.97 -4.58
N MET A 29 -13.60 18.68 -4.09
CA MET A 29 -14.81 19.47 -4.32
C MET A 29 -14.80 20.83 -3.61
N LYS A 30 -13.76 21.11 -2.80
CA LYS A 30 -13.66 22.29 -1.93
C LYS A 30 -14.77 22.34 -0.85
N ILE A 31 -15.30 21.18 -0.50
CA ILE A 31 -16.16 20.96 0.66
C ILE A 31 -15.23 20.54 1.79
N ILE A 32 -14.96 21.45 2.72
CA ILE A 32 -13.89 21.30 3.72
C ILE A 32 -14.42 20.45 4.89
N PRO A 33 -13.87 19.24 5.13
CA PRO A 33 -14.20 18.47 6.32
C PRO A 33 -13.77 19.21 7.58
N LEU A 34 -14.62 19.21 8.59
CA LEU A 34 -14.35 19.79 9.90
C LEU A 34 -13.63 18.73 10.77
N ASN A 35 -12.75 19.18 11.67
CA ASN A 35 -12.05 18.27 12.58
C ASN A 35 -13.06 17.37 13.33
N ARG A 36 -12.84 16.06 13.27
CA ARG A 36 -13.51 15.07 14.12
C ARG A 36 -13.27 15.46 15.58
N ALA A 37 -14.28 15.28 16.43
CA ALA A 37 -14.01 15.19 17.86
C ALA A 37 -13.08 13.99 18.11
N GLU A 38 -12.18 14.09 19.09
CA GLU A 38 -11.18 13.06 19.41
C GLU A 38 -11.82 11.66 19.48
N SER A 39 -11.14 10.68 18.88
CA SER A 39 -11.54 9.27 18.86
C SER A 39 -11.94 8.82 20.27
N GLY A 40 -13.19 8.33 20.42
CA GLY A 40 -13.76 7.89 21.70
C GLY A 40 -14.99 8.67 22.19
N GLY A 41 -15.28 9.84 21.60
CA GLY A 41 -16.55 10.54 21.85
C GLY A 41 -17.72 10.03 21.01
N ARG A 42 -18.95 10.07 21.53
CA ARG A 42 -20.19 9.75 20.78
C ARG A 42 -20.21 10.56 19.47
N GLN A 43 -20.45 9.93 18.32
CA GLN A 43 -20.40 10.60 17.00
C GLN A 43 -21.77 11.12 16.54
N ASP A 44 -22.84 10.84 17.30
CA ASP A 44 -24.22 11.28 17.06
C ASP A 44 -24.65 11.06 15.59
N GLY A 45 -24.30 9.89 15.03
CA GLY A 45 -24.62 9.48 13.66
C GLY A 45 -23.81 10.14 12.52
N VAL A 46 -22.89 11.07 12.81
CA VAL A 46 -22.10 11.78 11.77
C VAL A 46 -20.67 11.25 11.69
N ASP A 47 -20.30 10.71 10.53
CA ASP A 47 -18.94 10.21 10.27
C ASP A 47 -18.01 11.33 9.77
N ILE A 48 -18.53 12.21 8.89
CA ILE A 48 -17.80 13.35 8.34
C ILE A 48 -18.70 14.60 8.33
N PRO A 49 -18.47 15.58 9.22
CA PRO A 49 -19.08 16.90 9.08
C PRO A 49 -18.23 17.78 8.15
N ALA A 50 -18.84 18.52 7.21
CA ALA A 50 -18.10 19.34 6.26
C ALA A 50 -18.83 20.62 5.86
N ILE A 51 -18.09 21.62 5.34
CA ILE A 51 -18.66 22.89 4.88
C ILE A 51 -18.14 23.23 3.50
N GLY A 52 -19.05 23.53 2.59
CA GLY A 52 -18.72 23.95 1.23
C GLY A 52 -19.93 24.51 0.51
N ASN A 53 -19.72 24.87 -0.74
CA ASN A 53 -20.83 25.15 -1.64
C ASN A 53 -21.34 23.83 -2.20
N ASP A 54 -22.65 23.63 -2.17
CA ASP A 54 -23.28 22.47 -2.76
C ASP A 54 -23.11 22.52 -4.29
N PRO A 55 -22.57 21.47 -4.93
CA PRO A 55 -22.43 21.45 -6.39
C PRO A 55 -23.78 21.52 -7.12
N GLU A 56 -24.88 21.13 -6.48
CA GLU A 56 -26.21 21.13 -7.11
C GLU A 56 -26.84 22.53 -7.20
N ASP A 57 -26.68 23.36 -6.17
CA ASP A 57 -27.36 24.68 -6.08
C ASP A 57 -26.43 25.87 -5.79
N GLY A 58 -25.13 25.64 -5.58
CA GLY A 58 -24.12 26.66 -5.30
C GLY A 58 -24.21 27.30 -3.92
N ARG A 59 -25.17 26.92 -3.07
CA ARG A 59 -25.37 27.51 -1.73
C ARG A 59 -24.36 26.91 -0.76
N ARG A 60 -23.85 27.75 0.15
CA ARG A 60 -22.96 27.30 1.22
C ARG A 60 -23.76 26.54 2.29
N LYS A 61 -23.48 25.24 2.48
CA LYS A 61 -24.20 24.36 3.41
C LYS A 61 -23.27 23.72 4.45
N LEU A 62 -23.86 23.28 5.57
CA LEU A 62 -23.25 22.32 6.50
C LEU A 62 -23.68 20.92 6.06
N PHE A 63 -22.72 20.13 5.60
CA PHE A 63 -22.92 18.74 5.23
C PHE A 63 -22.65 17.84 6.43
N LEU A 64 -23.53 16.86 6.65
CA LEU A 64 -23.39 15.84 7.68
C LEU A 64 -23.47 14.50 6.98
N PHE A 65 -22.32 13.88 6.74
CA PHE A 65 -22.22 12.60 6.04
C PHE A 65 -22.30 11.43 7.03
N THR A 66 -23.12 10.44 6.68
CA THR A 66 -23.14 9.11 7.30
C THR A 66 -22.78 8.09 6.22
N ALA A 67 -21.68 7.37 6.40
CA ALA A 67 -21.13 6.43 5.44
C ALA A 67 -21.48 4.98 5.84
N LYS A 68 -21.89 4.18 4.86
CA LYS A 68 -22.15 2.75 5.05
C LYS A 68 -21.62 1.96 3.85
N CYS A 69 -20.76 0.99 4.09
CA CYS A 69 -20.25 0.12 3.03
C CYS A 69 -21.31 -0.86 2.53
N GLY A 70 -21.26 -1.21 1.25
CA GLY A 70 -22.14 -2.18 0.60
C GLY A 70 -23.58 -1.69 0.34
N ASP A 71 -24.37 -2.55 -0.28
CA ASP A 71 -25.76 -2.26 -0.60
C ASP A 71 -26.63 -2.00 0.62
N ILE A 72 -27.52 -1.02 0.53
CA ILE A 72 -28.45 -0.71 1.61
C ILE A 72 -29.74 -1.49 1.38
N THR A 73 -30.04 -2.42 2.28
CA THR A 73 -31.31 -3.16 2.32
C THR A 73 -32.12 -2.78 3.56
N ARG A 74 -33.28 -3.41 3.73
CA ARG A 74 -34.10 -3.25 4.94
C ARG A 74 -33.37 -3.69 6.22
N GLN A 75 -32.44 -4.65 6.13
CA GLN A 75 -31.66 -5.11 7.28
C GLN A 75 -30.73 -3.98 7.77
N GLU A 76 -30.00 -3.33 6.87
CA GLU A 76 -29.10 -2.22 7.21
C GLU A 76 -29.89 -0.97 7.66
N TRP A 77 -31.10 -0.78 7.13
CA TRP A 77 -31.97 0.34 7.49
C TRP A 77 -32.44 0.29 8.95
N ASP A 78 -32.96 -0.87 9.37
CA ASP A 78 -33.59 -1.09 10.68
C ASP A 78 -32.67 -1.81 11.69
N ALA A 79 -31.40 -2.06 11.34
CA ALA A 79 -30.43 -2.67 12.27
C ALA A 79 -30.34 -1.89 13.60
N SER A 80 -30.13 -2.61 14.70
CA SER A 80 -29.94 -2.02 16.02
C SER A 80 -28.65 -2.54 16.63
N PRO A 81 -27.80 -1.69 17.24
CA PRO A 81 -27.98 -0.23 17.44
C PRO A 81 -27.54 0.64 16.24
N ASN A 82 -26.87 0.07 15.25
CA ASN A 82 -26.12 0.82 14.21
C ASN A 82 -26.79 0.82 12.83
N GLY A 83 -28.12 0.82 12.78
CA GLY A 83 -28.88 0.94 11.54
C GLY A 83 -28.97 2.38 11.05
N ILE A 84 -29.17 2.54 9.75
CA ILE A 84 -29.16 3.86 9.10
C ILE A 84 -30.21 4.79 9.70
N ARG A 85 -31.43 4.29 9.93
CA ARG A 85 -32.50 5.12 10.53
C ARG A 85 -32.10 5.62 11.92
N ALA A 86 -31.45 4.77 12.72
CA ALA A 86 -30.99 5.15 14.05
C ALA A 86 -29.92 6.25 13.94
N SER A 87 -28.92 6.09 13.07
CA SER A 87 -27.89 7.10 12.83
C SER A 87 -28.47 8.44 12.38
N LEU A 88 -29.42 8.45 11.42
CA LEU A 88 -30.06 9.69 10.95
C LEU A 88 -30.87 10.37 12.08
N ASN A 89 -31.54 9.58 12.92
CA ASN A 89 -32.23 10.12 14.09
C ASN A 89 -31.25 10.72 15.10
N GLU A 90 -30.10 10.09 15.34
CA GLU A 90 -29.05 10.66 16.21
C GLU A 90 -28.52 12.00 15.68
N ILE A 91 -28.46 12.20 14.37
CA ILE A 91 -28.08 13.49 13.79
C ILE A 91 -29.11 14.56 14.14
N LEU A 92 -30.39 14.25 13.93
CA LEU A 92 -31.50 15.18 14.17
C LEU A 92 -31.69 15.51 15.65
N GLU A 93 -31.57 14.51 16.52
CA GLU A 93 -31.88 14.59 17.94
C GLU A 93 -30.66 14.94 18.79
N GLY A 94 -29.46 14.55 18.36
CA GLY A 94 -28.19 14.79 19.02
C GLY A 94 -27.38 15.86 18.32
N TYR A 95 -26.78 15.54 17.17
CA TYR A 95 -25.75 16.36 16.54
C TYR A 95 -26.20 17.80 16.29
N LEU A 96 -27.37 17.98 15.66
CA LEU A 96 -27.92 19.30 15.35
C LEU A 96 -28.19 20.15 16.59
N ARG A 97 -28.42 19.51 17.75
CA ARG A 97 -28.75 20.20 19.00
C ARG A 97 -27.53 20.64 19.78
N THR A 98 -26.47 19.83 19.76
CA THR A 98 -25.34 19.96 20.70
C THR A 98 -23.99 20.23 20.05
N ARG A 99 -23.80 19.88 18.76
CA ARG A 99 -22.47 19.89 18.11
C ARG A 99 -22.30 20.91 17.00
N VAL A 100 -23.38 21.50 16.51
CA VAL A 100 -23.28 22.55 15.49
C VAL A 100 -22.68 23.81 16.11
N ARG A 101 -21.50 24.20 15.64
CA ARG A 101 -20.81 25.42 16.10
C ARG A 101 -21.67 26.66 15.81
N PRO A 102 -21.66 27.69 16.69
CA PRO A 102 -22.47 28.90 16.50
C PRO A 102 -22.28 29.58 15.13
N GLY A 103 -21.06 29.59 14.61
CA GLY A 103 -20.75 30.16 13.28
C GLY A 103 -21.41 29.43 12.10
N HIS A 104 -21.87 28.20 12.29
CA HIS A 104 -22.51 27.38 11.25
C HIS A 104 -24.01 27.19 11.49
N ALA A 105 -24.54 27.69 12.60
CA ALA A 105 -25.93 27.49 13.00
C ALA A 105 -26.94 28.05 11.99
N LYS A 106 -26.56 29.07 11.20
CA LYS A 106 -27.42 29.70 10.19
C LYS A 106 -27.34 29.06 8.79
N LEU A 107 -26.37 28.19 8.54
CA LEU A 107 -26.22 27.54 7.22
C LEU A 107 -27.34 26.51 7.00
N PRO A 108 -27.85 26.29 5.78
CA PRO A 108 -28.69 25.11 5.49
C PRO A 108 -27.92 23.82 5.82
N LYS A 109 -28.65 22.78 6.25
CA LYS A 109 -28.08 21.49 6.63
C LYS A 109 -28.45 20.48 5.56
N LYS A 110 -27.44 19.79 5.01
CA LYS A 110 -27.64 18.68 4.08
C LYS A 110 -27.10 17.42 4.74
N ILE A 111 -27.99 16.52 5.14
CA ILE A 111 -27.65 15.21 5.71
C ILE A 111 -27.52 14.24 4.54
N VAL A 112 -26.35 13.64 4.37
CA VAL A 112 -26.05 12.80 3.21
C VAL A 112 -25.74 11.39 3.66
N LEU A 113 -26.58 10.44 3.23
CA LEU A 113 -26.29 9.02 3.35
C LEU A 113 -25.40 8.59 2.19
N VAL A 114 -24.22 8.07 2.50
CA VAL A 114 -23.21 7.67 1.52
C VAL A 114 -23.02 6.16 1.55
N THR A 115 -22.99 5.53 0.39
CA THR A 115 -22.62 4.12 0.25
C THR A 115 -21.83 3.88 -1.03
N GLY A 116 -20.92 2.90 -0.99
CA GLY A 116 -20.27 2.38 -2.19
C GLY A 116 -21.20 1.54 -3.07
N GLY A 117 -22.27 0.98 -2.50
CA GLY A 117 -23.29 0.19 -3.20
C GLY A 117 -24.49 1.02 -3.66
N ALA A 118 -25.65 0.37 -3.71
CA ALA A 118 -26.92 0.98 -4.11
C ALA A 118 -27.99 0.87 -3.01
N LEU A 119 -28.96 1.79 -3.05
CA LEU A 119 -30.19 1.68 -2.29
C LEU A 119 -31.11 0.64 -2.95
N LYS A 120 -31.32 -0.52 -2.32
CA LYS A 120 -32.17 -1.57 -2.91
C LYS A 120 -33.65 -1.14 -2.92
N GLN A 121 -34.39 -1.66 -3.89
CA GLN A 121 -35.83 -1.35 -4.05
C GLN A 121 -36.65 -1.62 -2.78
N ASN A 122 -36.27 -2.64 -2.00
CA ASN A 122 -36.98 -3.02 -0.77
C ASN A 122 -36.89 -1.99 0.38
N VAL A 123 -36.01 -0.99 0.27
CA VAL A 123 -35.82 0.10 1.25
C VAL A 123 -36.02 1.48 0.63
N ALA A 124 -36.10 1.58 -0.70
CA ALA A 124 -36.31 2.85 -1.41
C ALA A 124 -37.53 3.63 -0.91
N GLN A 125 -38.64 2.93 -0.61
CA GLN A 125 -39.84 3.55 -0.04
C GLN A 125 -39.59 4.08 1.38
N ASN A 126 -38.86 3.33 2.22
CA ASN A 126 -38.53 3.75 3.57
C ASN A 126 -37.66 5.01 3.58
N TRP A 127 -36.65 5.05 2.72
CA TRP A 127 -35.82 6.24 2.51
C TRP A 127 -36.68 7.44 2.06
N THR A 128 -37.49 7.26 1.02
CA THR A 128 -38.32 8.33 0.46
C THR A 128 -39.29 8.91 1.51
N ASN A 129 -39.98 8.04 2.26
CA ASN A 129 -40.88 8.47 3.33
C ASN A 129 -40.11 9.22 4.42
N TYR A 130 -38.95 8.69 4.84
CA TYR A 130 -38.12 9.33 5.87
C TYR A 130 -37.66 10.73 5.44
N VAL A 131 -37.17 10.87 4.20
CA VAL A 131 -36.76 12.15 3.63
C VAL A 131 -37.93 13.12 3.59
N HIS A 132 -39.11 12.69 3.14
CA HIS A 132 -40.30 13.55 3.08
C HIS A 132 -40.75 14.02 4.48
N GLU A 133 -40.69 13.15 5.49
CA GLU A 133 -41.09 13.49 6.87
C GLU A 133 -40.12 14.47 7.56
N HIS A 134 -38.84 14.42 7.21
CA HIS A 134 -37.79 15.13 7.95
C HIS A 134 -37.20 16.33 7.18
N THR A 135 -37.44 16.44 5.87
CA THR A 135 -37.07 17.62 5.08
C THR A 135 -37.98 18.78 5.45
N ARG A 136 -37.44 19.78 6.13
CA ARG A 136 -38.23 20.90 6.67
C ARG A 136 -37.37 22.11 6.98
N ILE A 137 -38.04 23.25 7.14
CA ILE A 137 -37.46 24.44 7.76
C ILE A 137 -37.69 24.33 9.27
N HIS A 138 -36.64 23.98 10.01
CA HIS A 138 -36.71 23.87 11.47
C HIS A 138 -36.55 25.25 12.12
N PRO A 139 -37.41 25.66 13.09
CA PRO A 139 -37.36 26.98 13.70
C PRO A 139 -36.01 27.36 14.32
N LYS A 140 -35.29 26.36 14.86
CA LYS A 140 -33.99 26.54 15.53
C LYS A 140 -32.78 26.28 14.62
N TYR A 141 -32.94 25.47 13.57
CA TYR A 141 -31.82 24.96 12.78
C TYR A 141 -31.93 25.33 11.30
N GLY A 142 -32.94 26.10 10.87
CA GLY A 142 -33.12 26.45 9.46
C GLY A 142 -33.47 25.24 8.60
N GLU A 143 -33.19 25.37 7.31
CA GLU A 143 -33.46 24.36 6.28
C GLU A 143 -32.65 23.07 6.52
N ILE A 144 -33.34 21.93 6.53
CA ILE A 144 -32.77 20.59 6.61
C ILE A 144 -33.19 19.84 5.35
N GLU A 145 -32.20 19.36 4.62
CA GLU A 145 -32.32 18.58 3.39
C GLU A 145 -31.63 17.23 3.57
N PHE A 146 -32.06 16.25 2.79
CA PHE A 146 -31.44 14.93 2.73
C PHE A 146 -30.99 14.63 1.32
N ALA A 147 -29.86 13.93 1.19
CA ALA A 147 -29.40 13.37 -0.08
C ALA A 147 -28.87 11.95 0.13
N PHE A 148 -28.90 11.17 -0.95
CA PHE A 148 -28.33 9.84 -1.01
C PHE A 148 -27.23 9.84 -2.08
N TRP A 149 -26.02 9.45 -1.70
CA TRP A 149 -24.89 9.29 -2.60
C TRP A 149 -24.47 7.81 -2.61
N GLY A 150 -24.99 7.05 -3.57
CA GLY A 150 -24.57 5.68 -3.85
C GLY A 150 -23.44 5.63 -4.86
N GLY A 151 -23.10 4.41 -5.32
CA GLY A 151 -22.08 4.22 -6.35
C GLY A 151 -22.39 4.92 -7.67
N GLU A 152 -23.67 5.14 -8.01
CA GLU A 152 -24.09 5.85 -9.22
C GLU A 152 -23.85 7.37 -9.13
N GLU A 153 -24.01 7.96 -7.96
CA GLU A 153 -23.73 9.39 -7.71
C GLU A 153 -22.24 9.64 -7.44
N LEU A 154 -21.58 8.75 -6.70
CA LEU A 154 -20.17 8.89 -6.34
C LEU A 154 -19.23 8.71 -7.54
N ALA A 155 -19.50 7.76 -8.45
CA ALA A 155 -18.59 7.50 -9.55
C ALA A 155 -18.39 8.71 -10.49
N PRO A 156 -19.44 9.46 -10.90
CA PRO A 156 -19.31 10.72 -11.61
C PRO A 156 -18.53 11.79 -10.80
N LEU A 157 -18.82 11.93 -9.51
CA LEU A 157 -18.12 12.90 -8.65
C LEU A 157 -16.63 12.58 -8.53
N ILE A 158 -16.27 11.30 -8.38
CA ILE A 158 -14.87 10.86 -8.36
C ILE A 158 -14.20 11.13 -9.71
N GLU A 159 -14.86 10.81 -10.82
CA GLU A 159 -14.29 11.07 -12.15
C GLU A 159 -14.06 12.57 -12.39
N GLU A 160 -14.99 13.42 -11.96
CA GLU A 160 -14.91 14.88 -12.12
C GLU A 160 -13.88 15.53 -11.19
N TYR A 161 -13.90 15.19 -9.89
CA TYR A 161 -13.14 15.91 -8.87
C TYR A 161 -11.83 15.23 -8.46
N LEU A 162 -11.71 13.90 -8.55
CA LEU A 162 -10.48 13.16 -8.24
C LEU A 162 -9.68 12.82 -9.50
N LEU A 163 -10.35 12.54 -10.61
CA LEU A 163 -9.73 12.19 -11.89
C LEU A 163 -9.89 13.31 -12.94
N ASP A 164 -9.86 14.56 -12.46
CA ASP A 164 -9.88 15.80 -13.27
C ASP A 164 -9.02 15.63 -14.53
N GLU A 165 -9.58 15.86 -15.72
CA GLU A 165 -8.93 15.59 -17.02
C GLU A 165 -7.62 16.34 -17.22
N TYR A 166 -7.44 17.47 -16.52
CA TYR A 166 -6.18 18.22 -16.53
C TYR A 166 -5.04 17.53 -15.77
N LEU A 167 -5.37 16.66 -14.79
CA LEU A 167 -4.40 15.92 -13.99
C LEU A 167 -4.37 14.43 -14.35
N PHE A 168 -5.50 13.89 -14.84
CA PHE A 168 -5.63 12.51 -15.29
C PHE A 168 -5.94 12.46 -16.78
N GLN A 169 -4.89 12.66 -17.57
CA GLN A 169 -4.96 12.63 -19.03
C GLN A 169 -5.52 11.28 -19.52
N GLU A 170 -6.07 11.27 -20.74
CA GLU A 170 -6.63 10.06 -21.35
C GLU A 170 -5.62 8.89 -21.38
N LYS A 171 -4.33 9.21 -21.59
CA LYS A 171 -3.25 8.23 -21.56
C LYS A 171 -3.11 7.57 -20.19
N SER A 172 -3.11 8.33 -19.10
CA SER A 172 -3.05 7.81 -17.72
C SER A 172 -4.27 6.95 -17.39
N ARG A 173 -5.47 7.37 -17.81
CA ARG A 173 -6.71 6.55 -17.71
C ARG A 173 -6.57 5.21 -18.42
N LYS A 174 -6.00 5.22 -19.64
CA LYS A 174 -5.77 4.03 -20.45
C LYS A 174 -4.72 3.11 -19.81
N ASN A 175 -3.65 3.68 -19.26
CA ASN A 175 -2.62 2.95 -18.54
C ASN A 175 -3.19 2.25 -17.31
N LEU A 176 -4.01 2.93 -16.50
CA LEU A 176 -4.69 2.30 -15.35
C LEU A 176 -5.58 1.13 -15.78
N ARG A 177 -6.40 1.30 -16.82
CA ARG A 177 -7.24 0.20 -17.36
C ARG A 177 -6.41 -0.99 -17.84
N LYS A 178 -5.27 -0.73 -18.50
CA LYS A 178 -4.37 -1.78 -18.95
C LYS A 178 -3.74 -2.53 -17.79
N THR A 179 -3.34 -1.84 -16.72
CA THR A 179 -2.83 -2.48 -15.51
C THR A 179 -3.88 -3.43 -14.93
N ILE A 180 -5.13 -2.98 -14.81
CA ILE A 180 -6.23 -3.80 -14.27
C ILE A 180 -6.49 -5.01 -15.17
N ALA A 181 -6.52 -4.83 -16.49
CA ALA A 181 -6.76 -5.92 -17.44
C ALA A 181 -5.64 -6.99 -17.47
N LEU A 182 -4.48 -6.69 -16.89
CA LEU A 182 -3.32 -7.59 -16.85
C LEU A 182 -3.00 -8.07 -15.43
N VAL A 183 -3.86 -7.77 -14.45
CA VAL A 183 -3.60 -8.08 -13.04
C VAL A 183 -3.53 -9.60 -12.78
N ASP A 184 -4.23 -10.39 -13.57
CA ASP A 184 -4.21 -11.86 -13.49
C ASP A 184 -2.94 -12.48 -14.09
N GLN A 185 -2.11 -11.68 -14.78
CA GLN A 185 -0.89 -12.17 -15.45
C GLN A 185 0.31 -12.02 -14.52
N ASN A 186 1.02 -13.11 -14.27
CA ASN A 186 2.21 -13.14 -13.41
C ASN A 186 3.52 -12.86 -14.14
N ASP A 187 3.52 -12.95 -15.48
CA ASP A 187 4.74 -12.92 -16.29
C ASP A 187 5.31 -11.51 -16.46
N ASP A 188 4.48 -10.48 -16.38
CA ASP A 188 4.83 -9.09 -16.67
C ASP A 188 4.81 -8.22 -15.41
N GLN A 189 5.82 -7.35 -15.26
CA GLN A 189 5.74 -6.25 -14.30
C GLN A 189 4.61 -5.28 -14.68
N PRO A 190 4.03 -4.52 -13.71
CA PRO A 190 2.94 -3.57 -13.96
C PRO A 190 3.42 -2.28 -14.66
N LYS A 191 4.06 -2.43 -15.82
CA LYS A 191 4.70 -1.38 -16.63
C LYS A 191 3.78 -0.19 -16.96
N TYR A 192 2.49 -0.46 -17.19
CA TYR A 192 1.53 0.60 -17.46
C TYR A 192 1.24 1.45 -16.21
N PHE A 193 1.26 0.84 -15.02
CA PHE A 193 1.16 1.59 -13.77
C PHE A 193 2.42 2.41 -13.51
N TYR A 194 3.60 1.86 -13.78
CA TYR A 194 4.86 2.60 -13.68
C TYR A 194 4.86 3.83 -14.59
N GLN A 195 4.42 3.68 -15.84
CA GLN A 195 4.25 4.81 -16.77
C GLN A 195 3.26 5.85 -16.23
N LEU A 196 2.14 5.44 -15.66
CA LEU A 196 1.19 6.35 -15.02
C LEU A 196 1.85 7.15 -13.90
N ILE A 197 2.64 6.50 -13.04
CA ILE A 197 3.35 7.15 -11.93
C ILE A 197 4.33 8.19 -12.45
N ASP A 198 5.18 7.80 -13.39
CA ASP A 198 6.21 8.66 -13.95
C ASP A 198 5.61 9.87 -14.66
N GLU A 199 4.60 9.65 -15.51
CA GLU A 199 3.89 10.71 -16.21
C GLU A 199 3.18 11.69 -15.28
N THR A 200 2.74 11.24 -14.10
CA THR A 200 2.01 12.09 -13.16
C THR A 200 2.95 12.87 -12.23
N LEU A 201 4.01 12.23 -11.72
CA LEU A 201 4.94 12.85 -10.77
C LEU A 201 5.99 13.73 -11.44
N PHE A 202 6.45 13.34 -12.62
CA PHE A 202 7.53 14.02 -13.34
C PHE A 202 7.01 14.81 -14.55
N ASP A 203 5.73 15.20 -14.53
CA ASP A 203 5.19 16.20 -15.44
C ASP A 203 5.81 17.57 -15.13
N ASP A 204 6.38 18.21 -16.15
CA ASP A 204 6.95 19.57 -16.08
C ASP A 204 5.96 20.61 -15.55
N ASN A 205 4.65 20.33 -15.66
CA ASN A 205 3.59 21.22 -15.20
C ASN A 205 3.27 21.09 -13.70
N LEU A 206 3.89 20.17 -12.96
CA LEU A 206 3.64 19.98 -11.53
C LEU A 206 4.44 21.01 -10.71
N PRO A 207 3.78 22.02 -10.10
CA PRO A 207 4.49 23.10 -9.45
C PRO A 207 5.13 22.65 -8.14
N THR A 208 6.38 23.08 -7.94
CA THR A 208 7.23 22.72 -6.80
C THR A 208 7.31 23.83 -5.76
N ASP A 209 6.81 25.03 -6.08
CA ASP A 209 6.87 26.18 -5.20
C ASP A 209 5.92 26.06 -3.99
N LYS A 210 6.17 26.89 -2.97
CA LYS A 210 5.45 26.84 -1.69
C LYS A 210 4.09 27.58 -1.72
N LYS A 211 3.65 28.11 -2.86
CA LYS A 211 2.36 28.83 -2.94
C LYS A 211 1.19 27.90 -2.59
N PRO A 212 0.12 28.41 -1.95
CA PRO A 212 -1.04 27.60 -1.57
C PRO A 212 -1.67 26.83 -2.74
N GLY A 213 -1.77 27.45 -3.93
CA GLY A 213 -2.29 26.78 -5.13
C GLY A 213 -1.41 25.63 -5.61
N SER A 214 -0.09 25.78 -5.55
CA SER A 214 0.87 24.73 -5.92
C SER A 214 0.81 23.55 -4.95
N VAL A 215 0.72 23.83 -3.65
CA VAL A 215 0.48 22.79 -2.64
C VAL A 215 -0.81 22.03 -2.93
N GLN A 216 -1.90 22.72 -3.25
CA GLN A 216 -3.17 22.07 -3.60
C GLN A 216 -3.02 21.17 -4.83
N LYS A 217 -2.34 21.62 -5.89
CA LYS A 217 -2.11 20.81 -7.09
C LYS A 217 -1.30 19.55 -6.79
N ARG A 218 -0.23 19.64 -5.99
CA ARG A 218 0.53 18.47 -5.51
C ARG A 218 -0.33 17.49 -4.71
N GLN A 219 -1.20 18.02 -3.83
CA GLN A 219 -2.12 17.18 -3.05
C GLN A 219 -3.13 16.45 -3.94
N LYS A 220 -3.64 17.09 -5.00
CA LYS A 220 -4.52 16.44 -5.97
C LYS A 220 -3.82 15.25 -6.63
N VAL A 221 -2.58 15.45 -7.09
CA VAL A 221 -1.78 14.40 -7.73
C VAL A 221 -1.53 13.22 -6.79
N LEU A 222 -1.14 13.46 -5.54
CA LEU A 222 -0.92 12.38 -4.58
C LEU A 222 -2.21 11.59 -4.28
N ARG A 223 -3.35 12.26 -4.15
CA ARG A 223 -4.66 11.60 -3.98
C ARG A 223 -5.07 10.79 -5.20
N LEU A 224 -4.78 11.28 -6.40
CA LEU A 224 -5.03 10.54 -7.65
C LEU A 224 -4.20 9.26 -7.70
N LEU A 225 -2.90 9.33 -7.36
CA LEU A 225 -2.02 8.16 -7.32
C LEU A 225 -2.44 7.17 -6.23
N HIS A 226 -2.84 7.69 -5.07
CA HIS A 226 -3.39 6.89 -3.97
C HIS A 226 -4.65 6.13 -4.41
N LEU A 227 -5.62 6.82 -5.01
CA LEU A 227 -6.83 6.20 -5.58
C LEU A 227 -6.47 5.16 -6.64
N SER A 228 -5.55 5.49 -7.55
CA SER A 228 -5.12 4.57 -8.61
C SER A 228 -4.50 3.29 -8.04
N LEU A 229 -3.67 3.41 -6.99
CA LEU A 229 -3.09 2.27 -6.30
C LEU A 229 -4.17 1.43 -5.61
N ASN A 230 -5.12 2.05 -4.90
CA ASN A 230 -6.20 1.33 -4.23
C ASN A 230 -7.09 0.56 -5.22
N ILE A 231 -7.35 1.12 -6.42
CA ILE A 231 -8.07 0.41 -7.48
C ILE A 231 -7.28 -0.82 -7.95
N VAL A 232 -5.98 -0.68 -8.20
CA VAL A 232 -5.13 -1.81 -8.63
C VAL A 232 -5.05 -2.87 -7.53
N PHE A 233 -4.89 -2.44 -6.28
CA PHE A 233 -4.85 -3.33 -5.13
C PHE A 233 -6.13 -4.14 -5.00
N HIS A 234 -7.28 -3.49 -5.10
CA HIS A 234 -8.55 -4.18 -4.99
C HIS A 234 -8.75 -5.22 -6.10
N TRP A 235 -8.44 -4.88 -7.35
CA TRP A 235 -8.52 -5.86 -8.44
C TRP A 235 -7.51 -6.99 -8.32
N SER A 236 -6.35 -6.71 -7.72
CA SER A 236 -5.34 -7.73 -7.39
C SER A 236 -5.85 -8.69 -6.31
N GLU A 237 -6.65 -8.22 -5.35
CA GLU A 237 -7.31 -9.09 -4.37
C GLU A 237 -8.39 -9.98 -5.01
N GLU A 238 -9.23 -9.42 -5.88
CA GLU A 238 -10.28 -10.20 -6.56
C GLU A 238 -9.71 -11.27 -7.50
N ALA A 239 -8.61 -10.94 -8.18
CA ALA A 239 -7.81 -11.84 -9.00
C ALA A 239 -7.12 -12.97 -8.22
N ASP A 240 -7.12 -12.89 -6.89
CA ASP A 240 -6.23 -13.67 -6.02
C ASP A 240 -4.75 -13.56 -6.47
N ASN A 241 -4.34 -12.38 -6.94
CA ASN A 241 -2.97 -12.10 -7.34
C ASN A 241 -2.51 -10.73 -6.82
N LEU A 242 -1.93 -10.72 -5.62
CA LEU A 242 -1.46 -9.50 -4.95
C LEU A 242 -0.12 -8.94 -5.49
N ARG A 243 0.59 -9.70 -6.34
CA ARG A 243 1.93 -9.32 -6.80
C ARG A 243 1.94 -7.99 -7.60
N PRO A 244 1.04 -7.76 -8.57
CA PRO A 244 1.00 -6.48 -9.30
C PRO A 244 0.74 -5.28 -8.38
N ALA A 245 -0.12 -5.42 -7.36
CA ALA A 245 -0.36 -4.37 -6.37
C ALA A 245 0.87 -4.06 -5.54
N LEU A 246 1.57 -5.09 -5.05
CA LEU A 246 2.78 -4.93 -4.26
C LEU A 246 3.86 -4.19 -5.07
N LEU A 247 4.16 -4.67 -6.28
CA LEU A 247 5.14 -4.04 -7.16
C LEU A 247 4.77 -2.61 -7.54
N SER A 248 3.48 -2.36 -7.80
CA SER A 248 2.94 -1.02 -8.05
C SER A 248 3.12 -0.09 -6.86
N ALA A 249 2.90 -0.59 -5.64
CA ALA A 249 3.08 0.17 -4.41
C ALA A 249 4.56 0.49 -4.14
N GLU A 250 5.45 -0.50 -4.24
CA GLU A 250 6.89 -0.31 -4.05
C GLU A 250 7.47 0.72 -5.03
N TYR A 251 7.10 0.59 -6.31
CA TYR A 251 7.52 1.55 -7.32
C TYR A 251 6.97 2.95 -7.00
N LEU A 252 5.68 3.06 -6.63
CA LEU A 252 5.07 4.35 -6.30
C LEU A 252 5.74 5.03 -5.11
N ILE A 253 6.00 4.31 -4.00
CA ILE A 253 6.63 4.91 -2.83
C ILE A 253 8.05 5.39 -3.16
N LEU A 254 8.83 4.60 -3.90
CA LEU A 254 10.20 4.97 -4.27
C LEU A 254 10.23 6.19 -5.19
N ARG A 255 9.37 6.21 -6.22
CA ARG A 255 9.29 7.33 -7.16
C ARG A 255 8.71 8.59 -6.53
N ALA A 256 7.71 8.46 -5.66
CA ALA A 256 7.16 9.58 -4.90
C ALA A 256 8.22 10.15 -3.94
N TRP A 257 8.95 9.30 -3.22
CA TRP A 257 10.04 9.76 -2.35
C TRP A 257 11.13 10.49 -3.13
N ASP A 258 11.56 9.95 -4.27
CA ASP A 258 12.57 10.56 -5.13
C ASP A 258 12.08 11.92 -5.66
N TRP A 259 10.81 12.00 -6.09
CA TRP A 259 10.19 13.25 -6.48
C TRP A 259 10.15 14.29 -5.34
N LEU A 260 9.80 13.88 -4.10
CA LEU A 260 9.87 14.78 -2.94
C LEU A 260 11.30 15.29 -2.69
N ARG A 261 12.30 14.41 -2.84
CA ARG A 261 13.71 14.71 -2.64
C ARG A 261 14.26 15.69 -3.67
N GLN A 262 14.06 15.41 -4.96
CA GLN A 262 14.54 16.28 -6.05
C GLN A 262 13.97 17.69 -5.96
N ASN A 263 12.76 17.83 -5.43
CA ASN A 263 12.05 19.10 -5.33
C ASN A 263 12.09 19.75 -3.93
N ASN A 264 12.86 19.19 -2.98
CA ASN A 264 12.99 19.68 -1.60
C ASN A 264 11.64 19.88 -0.87
N LEU A 265 10.72 18.92 -1.04
CA LEU A 265 9.33 19.04 -0.55
C LEU A 265 9.10 18.46 0.85
N PHE A 266 10.12 17.91 1.50
CA PHE A 266 10.01 17.31 2.84
C PHE A 266 9.61 18.30 3.94
N GLU A 267 9.85 19.60 3.77
CA GLU A 267 9.39 20.63 4.71
C GLU A 267 7.87 20.88 4.62
N CYS A 268 7.25 20.50 3.50
CA CYS A 268 5.83 20.74 3.27
C CYS A 268 4.98 19.65 3.93
N LYS A 269 4.56 19.89 5.18
CA LYS A 269 3.74 18.96 5.99
C LYS A 269 2.57 18.32 5.23
N LYS A 270 1.86 19.10 4.40
CA LYS A 270 0.73 18.57 3.60
C LYS A 270 1.20 17.57 2.54
N THR A 271 2.28 17.88 1.82
CA THR A 271 2.86 16.98 0.80
C THR A 271 3.37 15.71 1.43
N VAL A 272 4.06 15.81 2.58
CA VAL A 272 4.53 14.66 3.35
C VAL A 272 3.37 13.82 3.88
N ALA A 273 2.27 14.44 4.34
CA ALA A 273 1.09 13.69 4.76
C ALA A 273 0.49 12.86 3.61
N GLY A 274 0.41 13.43 2.40
CA GLY A 274 -0.04 12.69 1.21
C GLY A 274 0.88 11.53 0.85
N TYR A 275 2.20 11.69 0.98
CA TYR A 275 3.15 10.58 0.85
C TYR A 275 2.95 9.51 1.93
N GLY A 276 2.67 9.92 3.17
CA GLY A 276 2.36 9.02 4.28
C GLY A 276 1.15 8.13 4.00
N SER A 277 0.12 8.65 3.32
CA SER A 277 -1.02 7.84 2.86
C SER A 277 -0.60 6.74 1.89
N LEU A 278 0.28 7.05 0.91
CA LEU A 278 0.81 6.03 -0.02
C LEU A 278 1.60 4.94 0.70
N LEU A 279 2.43 5.33 1.67
CA LEU A 279 3.19 4.39 2.49
C LEU A 279 2.27 3.51 3.34
N SER A 280 1.20 4.08 3.88
CA SER A 280 0.19 3.31 4.62
C SER A 280 -0.46 2.25 3.75
N THR A 281 -0.81 2.58 2.50
CA THR A 281 -1.35 1.60 1.54
C THR A 281 -0.34 0.52 1.20
N TYR A 282 0.94 0.86 1.02
CA TYR A 282 1.99 -0.15 0.82
C TYR A 282 2.06 -1.14 2.00
N LEU A 283 2.01 -0.65 3.24
CA LEU A 283 2.00 -1.52 4.42
C LEU A 283 0.76 -2.42 4.44
N THR A 284 -0.42 -1.90 4.11
CA THR A 284 -1.65 -2.72 4.02
C THR A 284 -1.54 -3.81 2.95
N ILE A 285 -1.02 -3.48 1.77
CA ILE A 285 -0.77 -4.45 0.69
C ILE A 285 0.23 -5.51 1.18
N GLY A 286 1.30 -5.07 1.86
CA GLY A 286 2.31 -5.95 2.45
C GLY A 286 1.73 -6.91 3.49
N ASP A 287 0.84 -6.45 4.37
CA ASP A 287 0.13 -7.29 5.36
C ASP A 287 -0.72 -8.35 4.68
N ARG A 288 -1.52 -7.98 3.66
CA ARG A 288 -2.33 -8.93 2.89
C ARG A 288 -1.47 -9.96 2.16
N TYR A 289 -0.37 -9.50 1.55
CA TYR A 289 0.58 -10.37 0.85
C TYR A 289 1.26 -11.35 1.81
N ALA A 290 1.74 -10.87 2.95
CA ALA A 290 2.33 -11.68 4.01
C ALA A 290 1.32 -12.70 4.57
N GLY A 291 0.08 -12.29 4.80
CA GLY A 291 -1.02 -13.18 5.22
C GLY A 291 -1.29 -14.30 4.22
N LYS A 292 -1.27 -14.00 2.92
CA LYS A 292 -1.40 -15.01 1.86
C LYS A 292 -0.23 -15.99 1.84
N LEU A 293 0.99 -15.52 2.08
CA LEU A 293 2.19 -16.37 2.10
C LEU A 293 2.34 -17.20 3.38
N GLN A 294 1.75 -16.75 4.49
CA GLN A 294 1.96 -17.33 5.81
C GLN A 294 1.79 -18.86 5.83
N PRO A 295 0.70 -19.47 5.31
CA PRO A 295 0.53 -20.92 5.38
C PRO A 295 1.67 -21.71 4.74
N TYR A 296 2.26 -21.18 3.66
CA TYR A 296 3.34 -21.83 2.91
C TYR A 296 4.70 -21.70 3.61
N CYS A 297 4.92 -20.63 4.38
CA CYS A 297 6.16 -20.44 5.14
C CYS A 297 6.34 -21.50 6.23
N TYR A 298 5.25 -21.94 6.85
CA TYR A 298 5.26 -22.87 8.00
C TYR A 298 5.26 -24.36 7.58
N ILE A 299 5.28 -24.65 6.28
CA ILE A 299 5.34 -26.00 5.75
C ILE A 299 6.75 -26.24 5.21
N ARG A 300 7.33 -27.40 5.54
CA ARG A 300 8.61 -27.83 4.98
C ARG A 300 8.50 -27.92 3.46
N ASP A 301 9.45 -27.30 2.76
CA ASP A 301 9.46 -27.19 1.29
C ASP A 301 8.20 -26.49 0.73
N GLY A 302 7.53 -25.64 1.51
CA GLY A 302 6.22 -25.08 1.18
C GLY A 302 6.19 -24.12 -0.02
N LEU A 303 7.33 -23.62 -0.48
CA LEU A 303 7.43 -22.83 -1.72
C LEU A 303 7.78 -23.68 -2.96
N PHE A 304 7.92 -25.00 -2.82
CA PHE A 304 8.20 -25.91 -3.94
C PHE A 304 6.97 -26.05 -4.85
N GLY A 305 7.14 -25.81 -6.14
CA GLY A 305 6.11 -25.79 -7.19
C GLY A 305 5.78 -27.16 -7.81
N TYR A 306 6.29 -28.26 -7.28
CA TYR A 306 5.98 -29.66 -7.69
C TYR A 306 6.31 -30.04 -9.14
N ASN A 307 7.15 -29.28 -9.84
CA ASN A 307 7.59 -29.59 -11.20
C ASN A 307 9.01 -30.15 -11.25
N MET A 308 9.30 -31.03 -12.22
CA MET A 308 10.66 -31.58 -12.45
C MET A 308 11.72 -30.50 -12.76
N ALA A 309 11.30 -29.29 -13.14
CA ALA A 309 12.16 -28.15 -13.45
C ALA A 309 12.37 -27.17 -12.27
N ASP A 310 11.89 -27.52 -11.08
CA ASP A 310 11.87 -26.59 -9.93
C ASP A 310 13.23 -26.44 -9.22
N GLU A 311 14.30 -27.07 -9.73
CA GLU A 311 15.67 -26.89 -9.21
C GLU A 311 16.15 -25.43 -9.33
N VAL A 312 15.69 -24.71 -10.36
CA VAL A 312 15.99 -23.29 -10.57
C VAL A 312 14.90 -22.42 -9.93
N GLU A 313 13.63 -22.67 -10.25
CA GLU A 313 12.51 -21.83 -9.83
C GLU A 313 12.28 -21.78 -8.32
N TYR A 314 12.59 -22.86 -7.60
CA TYR A 314 12.40 -22.91 -6.16
C TYR A 314 13.32 -21.94 -5.41
N PRO A 315 14.66 -21.92 -5.65
CA PRO A 315 15.52 -20.84 -5.16
C PRO A 315 15.06 -19.44 -5.57
N LEU A 316 14.71 -19.19 -6.84
CA LEU A 316 14.29 -17.86 -7.29
C LEU A 316 13.10 -17.33 -6.49
N ARG A 317 12.04 -18.16 -6.37
CA ARG A 317 10.85 -17.84 -5.59
C ARG A 317 11.16 -17.64 -4.10
N THR A 318 12.08 -18.44 -3.57
CA THR A 318 12.47 -18.36 -2.16
C THR A 318 13.18 -17.05 -1.87
N PHE A 319 14.14 -16.64 -2.70
CA PHE A 319 14.85 -15.37 -2.53
C PHE A 319 13.94 -14.16 -2.80
N GLU A 320 13.07 -14.19 -3.83
CA GLU A 320 12.06 -13.13 -4.05
C GLU A 320 11.17 -12.98 -2.81
N THR A 321 10.71 -14.09 -2.23
CA THR A 321 9.89 -14.08 -1.02
C THR A 321 10.66 -13.51 0.19
N ILE A 322 11.93 -13.87 0.36
CA ILE A 322 12.80 -13.33 1.42
C ILE A 322 12.95 -11.81 1.27
N GLY A 323 13.23 -11.33 0.05
CA GLY A 323 13.37 -9.91 -0.24
C GLY A 323 12.09 -9.12 0.05
N ILE A 324 10.93 -9.65 -0.37
CA ILE A 324 9.61 -9.05 -0.10
C ILE A 324 9.34 -8.98 1.41
N LEU A 325 9.44 -10.12 2.12
CA LEU A 325 9.15 -10.16 3.56
C LEU A 325 10.13 -9.31 4.37
N GLY A 326 11.40 -9.30 3.99
CA GLY A 326 12.39 -8.45 4.62
C GLY A 326 12.09 -6.96 4.40
N SER A 327 11.67 -6.57 3.19
CA SER A 327 11.29 -5.19 2.88
C SER A 327 10.05 -4.74 3.66
N ILE A 328 9.00 -5.56 3.70
CA ILE A 328 7.78 -5.27 4.47
C ILE A 328 8.11 -5.20 5.98
N GLY A 329 8.91 -6.15 6.49
CA GLY A 329 9.32 -6.18 7.89
C GLY A 329 10.12 -4.93 8.30
N LEU A 330 11.07 -4.50 7.47
CA LEU A 330 11.82 -3.26 7.65
C LEU A 330 10.92 -2.04 7.57
N ALA A 331 9.97 -2.00 6.63
CA ALA A 331 9.03 -0.88 6.52
C ALA A 331 8.19 -0.72 7.80
N TYR A 332 7.69 -1.81 8.36
CA TYR A 332 7.02 -1.79 9.67
C TYR A 332 7.94 -1.37 10.81
N TRP A 333 9.18 -1.84 10.80
CA TRP A 333 10.17 -1.44 11.79
C TRP A 333 10.39 0.07 11.77
N TYR A 334 10.73 0.64 10.61
CA TYR A 334 10.93 2.09 10.46
C TYR A 334 9.68 2.89 10.78
N ALA A 335 8.49 2.40 10.39
CA ALA A 335 7.22 3.04 10.76
C ALA A 335 7.07 3.10 12.29
N SER A 336 7.34 2.00 13.00
CA SER A 336 7.26 1.96 14.47
C SER A 336 8.20 2.96 15.16
N GLN A 337 9.35 3.24 14.55
CA GLN A 337 10.33 4.20 15.08
C GLN A 337 9.93 5.66 14.82
N ALA A 338 9.07 5.90 13.83
CA ALA A 338 8.57 7.23 13.50
C ALA A 338 7.44 7.71 14.44
N PHE A 339 6.67 6.78 15.03
CA PHE A 339 5.56 7.13 15.94
C PHE A 339 6.04 7.30 17.38
N ARG A 340 5.53 8.36 18.04
CA ARG A 340 5.74 8.62 19.47
C ARG A 340 4.66 8.03 20.37
N GLU A 341 3.48 7.73 19.81
CA GLU A 341 2.36 7.16 20.55
C GLU A 341 2.56 5.67 20.79
N ASP A 342 2.45 5.25 22.05
CA ASP A 342 2.76 3.87 22.46
C ASP A 342 1.86 2.83 21.79
N ALA A 343 0.56 3.10 21.63
CA ALA A 343 -0.37 2.13 21.05
C ALA A 343 -0.10 1.85 19.57
N ALA A 344 0.04 2.91 18.74
CA ALA A 344 0.34 2.76 17.32
C ALA A 344 1.73 2.13 17.10
N LYS A 345 2.72 2.55 17.89
CA LYS A 345 4.06 1.96 17.89
C LYS A 345 4.02 0.47 18.20
N GLN A 346 3.28 0.06 19.24
CA GLN A 346 3.13 -1.34 19.62
C GLN A 346 2.48 -2.17 18.51
N ALA A 347 1.44 -1.65 17.85
CA ALA A 347 0.80 -2.34 16.73
C ALA A 347 1.78 -2.63 15.58
N TYR A 348 2.59 -1.64 15.19
CA TYR A 348 3.61 -1.85 14.15
C TYR A 348 4.73 -2.79 14.61
N LEU A 349 5.17 -2.73 15.87
CA LEU A 349 6.16 -3.66 16.41
C LEU A 349 5.66 -5.11 16.45
N GLN A 350 4.36 -5.32 16.73
CA GLN A 350 3.75 -6.64 16.69
C GLN A 350 3.78 -7.21 15.27
N GLN A 351 3.39 -6.42 14.27
CA GLN A 351 3.42 -6.86 12.87
C GLN A 351 4.84 -7.12 12.37
N CYS A 352 5.76 -6.23 12.70
CA CYS A 352 7.19 -6.38 12.45
C CYS A 352 7.72 -7.71 13.00
N THR A 353 7.47 -7.99 14.28
CA THR A 353 7.86 -9.26 14.93
C THR A 353 7.22 -10.49 14.27
N ALA A 354 5.95 -10.40 13.87
CA ALA A 354 5.27 -11.50 13.19
C ALA A 354 5.93 -11.84 11.85
N ILE A 355 6.26 -10.82 11.06
CA ILE A 355 6.97 -10.99 9.78
C ILE A 355 8.38 -11.54 10.00
N ALA A 356 9.11 -11.06 11.02
CA ALA A 356 10.44 -11.58 11.35
C ALA A 356 10.42 -13.09 11.61
N LYS A 357 9.47 -13.54 12.43
CA LYS A 357 9.28 -14.95 12.75
C LYS A 357 8.90 -15.74 11.50
N MET A 358 8.01 -15.21 10.68
CA MET A 358 7.63 -15.85 9.43
C MET A 358 8.83 -16.00 8.48
N LEU A 359 9.68 -14.98 8.38
CA LEU A 359 10.92 -15.01 7.59
C LEU A 359 11.91 -16.05 8.14
N ALA A 360 12.12 -16.09 9.46
CA ALA A 360 12.98 -17.08 10.10
C ALA A 360 12.49 -18.52 9.86
N VAL A 361 11.18 -18.74 9.99
CA VAL A 361 10.55 -20.04 9.73
C VAL A 361 10.66 -20.41 8.25
N LEU A 362 10.44 -19.46 7.33
CA LEU A 362 10.59 -19.67 5.89
C LEU A 362 12.00 -20.13 5.53
N ILE A 363 13.05 -19.47 6.05
CA ILE A 363 14.45 -19.82 5.82
C ILE A 363 14.75 -21.25 6.31
N ASN A 364 14.24 -21.61 7.49
CA ASN A 364 14.48 -22.92 8.08
C ASN A 364 13.72 -24.05 7.36
N ASN A 365 12.51 -23.78 6.88
CA ASN A 365 11.66 -24.76 6.23
C ASN A 365 11.97 -24.97 4.75
N ASN A 366 12.66 -24.02 4.10
CA ASN A 366 12.97 -24.06 2.68
C ASN A 366 14.49 -24.19 2.44
N PRO A 367 15.02 -25.39 2.13
CA PRO A 367 16.45 -25.62 1.89
C PRO A 367 17.05 -24.75 0.78
N SER A 368 16.23 -24.31 -0.18
CA SER A 368 16.58 -23.40 -1.27
C SER A 368 17.07 -22.03 -0.80
N ALA A 369 16.62 -21.56 0.37
CA ALA A 369 17.05 -20.30 0.98
C ALA A 369 18.56 -20.24 1.26
N TRP A 370 19.23 -21.39 1.25
CA TRP A 370 20.64 -21.53 1.59
C TRP A 370 21.52 -21.73 0.35
N THR A 371 20.92 -21.79 -0.84
CA THR A 371 21.59 -22.06 -2.12
C THR A 371 21.29 -20.94 -3.12
N PRO A 372 21.95 -19.77 -2.98
CA PRO A 372 21.80 -18.70 -3.95
C PRO A 372 22.31 -19.12 -5.33
N LEU A 373 21.62 -18.66 -6.38
CA LEU A 373 21.90 -18.99 -7.78
C LEU A 373 22.45 -17.78 -8.56
N TYR A 374 22.07 -16.57 -8.16
CA TYR A 374 22.53 -15.32 -8.77
C TYR A 374 23.34 -14.48 -7.77
N ASP A 375 24.27 -13.68 -8.27
CA ASP A 375 24.92 -12.63 -7.48
C ASP A 375 23.88 -11.64 -6.93
N ASN A 376 22.82 -11.34 -7.70
CA ASN A 376 21.74 -10.46 -7.25
C ASN A 376 20.96 -10.98 -6.04
N HIS A 377 20.97 -12.28 -5.74
CA HIS A 377 20.39 -12.78 -4.49
C HIS A 377 21.09 -12.18 -3.26
N ALA A 378 22.28 -11.59 -3.40
CA ALA A 378 22.91 -10.80 -2.35
C ALA A 378 22.02 -9.64 -1.86
N ILE A 379 21.17 -9.07 -2.72
CA ILE A 379 20.22 -8.02 -2.35
C ILE A 379 19.15 -8.59 -1.40
N ASP A 380 18.50 -9.69 -1.79
CA ASP A 380 17.48 -10.35 -0.97
C ASP A 380 18.06 -10.86 0.35
N ILE A 381 19.28 -11.42 0.30
CA ILE A 381 20.03 -11.84 1.50
C ILE A 381 20.28 -10.65 2.41
N ALA A 382 20.80 -9.53 1.88
CA ALA A 382 21.09 -8.35 2.68
C ALA A 382 19.82 -7.79 3.33
N ILE A 383 18.72 -7.66 2.58
CA ILE A 383 17.44 -7.18 3.10
C ILE A 383 16.90 -8.13 4.18
N GLY A 384 16.93 -9.44 3.94
CA GLY A 384 16.52 -10.45 4.92
C GLY A 384 17.35 -10.41 6.21
N LEU A 385 18.67 -10.26 6.10
CA LEU A 385 19.55 -10.13 7.27
C LEU A 385 19.31 -8.85 8.05
N LEU A 386 19.14 -7.72 7.36
CA LEU A 386 18.78 -6.45 8.00
C LEU A 386 17.46 -6.57 8.76
N ALA A 387 16.47 -7.22 8.16
CA ALA A 387 15.19 -7.48 8.79
C ALA A 387 15.35 -8.34 10.05
N LEU A 388 15.97 -9.53 9.96
CA LEU A 388 16.18 -10.43 11.10
C LEU A 388 16.95 -9.76 12.23
N THR A 389 18.02 -9.03 11.92
CA THR A 389 18.85 -8.35 12.92
C THR A 389 18.13 -7.19 13.61
N ALA A 390 17.35 -6.39 12.85
CA ALA A 390 16.54 -5.30 13.41
C ALA A 390 15.44 -5.80 14.36
N MET A 391 15.00 -7.05 14.19
CA MET A 391 13.86 -7.66 14.88
C MET A 391 14.26 -8.72 15.92
N SER A 392 15.54 -8.72 16.35
CA SER A 392 16.11 -9.61 17.38
C SER A 392 16.22 -11.09 17.02
N GLU A 393 16.13 -11.47 15.75
CA GLU A 393 16.35 -12.84 15.25
C GLU A 393 17.82 -13.08 14.84
N GLN A 394 18.75 -12.65 15.70
CA GLN A 394 20.20 -12.64 15.40
C GLN A 394 20.79 -14.03 15.24
N GLN A 395 20.28 -15.01 15.98
CA GLN A 395 20.75 -16.40 15.89
C GLN A 395 20.45 -16.97 14.51
N THR A 396 19.21 -16.87 14.03
CA THR A 396 18.82 -17.32 12.69
C THR A 396 19.62 -16.61 11.60
N ALA A 397 19.84 -15.30 11.72
CA ALA A 397 20.68 -14.55 10.79
C ALA A 397 22.12 -15.11 10.74
N SER A 398 22.74 -15.37 11.88
CA SER A 398 24.11 -15.92 11.97
C SER A 398 24.21 -17.32 11.39
N GLU A 399 23.24 -18.18 11.70
CA GLU A 399 23.17 -19.55 11.17
C GLU A 399 22.99 -19.54 9.65
N TRP A 400 22.12 -18.66 9.14
CA TRP A 400 21.84 -18.55 7.73
C TRP A 400 23.06 -18.08 6.92
N VAL A 401 23.76 -17.03 7.37
CA VAL A 401 25.00 -16.56 6.71
C VAL A 401 26.06 -17.67 6.68
N THR A 402 26.27 -18.33 7.82
CA THR A 402 27.26 -19.41 7.94
C THR A 402 26.91 -20.57 7.00
N GLY A 403 25.63 -20.92 6.90
CA GLY A 403 25.16 -21.99 6.04
C GLY A 403 25.21 -21.64 4.55
N ILE A 404 24.85 -20.41 4.15
CA ILE A 404 25.04 -19.94 2.77
C ILE A 404 26.52 -20.03 2.39
N ALA A 405 27.41 -19.47 3.21
CA ALA A 405 28.86 -19.49 2.93
C ALA A 405 29.39 -20.93 2.79
N SER A 406 28.97 -21.82 3.69
CA SER A 406 29.36 -23.24 3.65
C SER A 406 28.86 -23.95 2.39
N ARG A 407 27.62 -23.67 1.96
CA ARG A 407 27.04 -24.28 0.75
C ARG A 407 27.66 -23.73 -0.53
N ILE A 408 27.94 -22.42 -0.61
CA ILE A 408 28.67 -21.82 -1.73
C ILE A 408 30.07 -22.44 -1.83
N PHE A 409 30.79 -22.54 -0.71
CA PHE A 409 32.12 -23.14 -0.66
C PHE A 409 32.10 -24.60 -1.13
N TYR A 410 31.11 -25.38 -0.69
CA TYR A 410 30.95 -26.76 -1.10
C TYR A 410 30.58 -26.90 -2.58
N ALA A 411 29.64 -26.09 -3.08
CA ALA A 411 29.22 -26.08 -4.47
C ALA A 411 30.38 -25.74 -5.41
N TYR A 412 31.20 -24.75 -5.03
CA TYR A 412 32.35 -24.33 -5.81
C TYR A 412 33.50 -25.36 -5.78
N ASN A 413 33.93 -25.79 -4.59
CA ASN A 413 35.14 -26.63 -4.47
C ASN A 413 34.90 -28.13 -4.70
N THR A 414 33.72 -28.64 -4.35
CA THR A 414 33.45 -30.09 -4.40
C THR A 414 32.62 -30.46 -5.63
N LEU A 415 31.56 -29.71 -5.93
CA LEU A 415 30.65 -30.04 -7.02
C LEU A 415 31.10 -29.43 -8.36
N GLY A 416 31.73 -28.25 -8.33
CA GLY A 416 32.07 -27.49 -9.54
C GLY A 416 30.86 -26.97 -10.31
N LYS A 417 29.68 -26.93 -9.67
CA LYS A 417 28.40 -26.50 -10.25
C LYS A 417 27.43 -26.01 -9.15
N HIS A 418 26.37 -25.32 -9.54
CA HIS A 418 25.34 -24.73 -8.65
C HIS A 418 25.88 -23.68 -7.65
N PHE A 419 26.99 -23.01 -7.99
CA PHE A 419 27.41 -21.80 -7.30
C PHE A 419 26.83 -20.57 -8.00
N PRO A 420 26.69 -19.42 -7.29
CA PRO A 420 26.09 -18.22 -7.89
C PRO A 420 26.80 -17.78 -9.17
N ILE A 421 26.03 -17.51 -10.22
CA ILE A 421 26.56 -16.90 -11.44
C ILE A 421 26.51 -15.37 -11.34
N SER A 422 27.42 -14.70 -12.04
CA SER A 422 27.55 -13.23 -12.03
C SER A 422 26.55 -12.50 -12.93
N SER A 423 25.70 -13.23 -13.65
CA SER A 423 24.66 -12.69 -14.53
C SER A 423 23.28 -13.06 -13.98
N ASP A 424 22.26 -12.29 -14.34
CA ASP A 424 20.86 -12.60 -14.01
C ASP A 424 20.14 -13.31 -15.15
N SER A 425 20.91 -13.89 -16.08
CA SER A 425 20.34 -14.56 -17.24
C SER A 425 19.82 -15.95 -16.85
N HIS A 426 18.51 -16.14 -16.97
CA HIS A 426 17.90 -17.45 -16.78
C HIS A 426 18.48 -18.50 -17.75
N GLU A 427 18.76 -18.11 -18.99
CA GLU A 427 19.38 -19.00 -19.99
C GLU A 427 20.79 -19.44 -19.58
N GLU A 428 21.61 -18.53 -19.04
CA GLU A 428 22.95 -18.87 -18.55
C GLU A 428 22.89 -19.76 -17.31
N LEU A 429 21.91 -19.54 -16.43
CA LEU A 429 21.71 -20.38 -15.25
C LEU A 429 21.34 -21.82 -15.64
N VAL A 430 20.36 -21.99 -16.53
CA VAL A 430 19.96 -23.31 -17.05
C VAL A 430 21.10 -23.95 -17.84
N GLY A 431 21.84 -23.16 -18.61
CA GLY A 431 23.03 -23.60 -19.34
C GLY A 431 24.13 -24.14 -18.41
N SER A 432 24.43 -23.41 -17.32
CA SER A 432 25.44 -23.81 -16.33
C SER A 432 25.06 -25.09 -15.56
N ALA A 433 23.76 -25.31 -15.33
CA ALA A 433 23.25 -26.52 -14.69
C ALA A 433 23.37 -27.76 -15.60
N SER A 434 23.30 -27.59 -16.92
CA SER A 434 23.31 -28.66 -17.91
C SER A 434 24.70 -28.96 -18.51
N SER A 435 25.62 -27.97 -18.53
CA SER A 435 26.95 -28.10 -19.15
C SER A 435 28.02 -28.82 -18.32
N CYS A 436 27.83 -29.03 -17.02
CA CYS A 436 28.87 -29.59 -16.13
C CYS A 436 28.81 -31.13 -15.95
N SER A 437 28.37 -31.88 -16.97
CA SER A 437 28.52 -33.34 -17.02
C SER A 437 29.92 -33.79 -17.50
N GLY A 438 30.86 -32.86 -17.67
CA GLY A 438 32.20 -33.13 -18.18
C GLY A 438 33.30 -32.21 -17.66
N LEU A 439 33.41 -32.01 -16.34
CA LEU A 439 34.63 -31.43 -15.76
C LEU A 439 35.71 -32.49 -15.58
N GLY A 440 36.13 -33.04 -16.71
CA GLY A 440 37.39 -33.74 -16.90
C GLY A 440 38.07 -33.15 -18.12
N LYS A 441 38.44 -31.86 -18.06
CA LYS A 441 39.43 -31.14 -18.91
C LYS A 441 39.19 -29.63 -18.83
N LEU A 442 39.69 -28.99 -17.77
CA LEU A 442 40.09 -27.59 -17.81
C LEU A 442 41.46 -27.46 -17.14
N GLU A 443 42.43 -28.25 -17.63
CA GLU A 443 43.83 -27.83 -17.58
C GLU A 443 44.05 -26.91 -18.77
N GLY A 444 44.45 -25.66 -18.51
CA GLY A 444 45.05 -24.82 -19.54
C GLY A 444 44.48 -23.42 -19.73
N GLN A 445 44.15 -22.68 -18.67
CA GLN A 445 44.27 -21.20 -18.71
C GLN A 445 44.85 -20.69 -17.38
N LEU A 446 46.17 -20.79 -17.27
CA LEU A 446 46.96 -20.03 -16.31
C LEU A 446 46.86 -18.55 -16.67
N LEU A 447 46.15 -17.77 -15.85
CA LEU A 447 46.35 -16.32 -15.78
C LEU A 447 47.78 -16.06 -15.25
N PRO A 448 48.53 -15.10 -15.82
CA PRO A 448 49.92 -14.86 -15.43
C PRO A 448 49.99 -14.32 -14.00
N SER A 449 50.82 -14.98 -13.19
CA SER A 449 51.17 -14.58 -11.84
C SER A 449 51.81 -13.19 -11.83
N LYS A 450 51.09 -12.19 -11.28
CA LYS A 450 51.73 -10.98 -10.77
C LYS A 450 52.27 -11.28 -9.38
N THR A 451 53.56 -11.54 -9.31
CA THR A 451 54.36 -11.54 -8.08
C THR A 451 54.32 -10.15 -7.44
N TYR A 452 53.54 -9.99 -6.37
CA TYR A 452 53.76 -8.89 -5.43
C TYR A 452 54.96 -9.25 -4.55
N GLY A 453 56.09 -8.61 -4.82
CA GLY A 453 57.28 -8.71 -3.99
C GLY A 453 57.03 -8.08 -2.62
N MET A 454 56.90 -8.91 -1.58
CA MET A 454 57.12 -8.49 -0.21
C MET A 454 58.62 -8.42 0.06
N SER A 455 59.13 -7.22 0.33
CA SER A 455 60.43 -7.05 1.00
C SER A 455 60.26 -7.08 2.53
N PRO A 456 61.19 -7.69 3.27
CA PRO A 456 61.04 -7.94 4.69
C PRO A 456 61.50 -6.72 5.51
N VAL A 457 60.64 -6.24 6.42
CA VAL A 457 61.05 -5.29 7.45
C VAL A 457 61.54 -6.08 8.67
N ARG A 458 62.79 -5.80 9.04
CA ARG A 458 63.55 -6.43 10.12
C ARG A 458 62.94 -6.19 11.50
N SER A 459 63.04 -7.22 12.32
CA SER A 459 62.92 -7.20 13.77
C SER A 459 63.98 -6.31 14.43
N SER A 460 63.58 -5.49 15.40
CA SER A 460 64.46 -5.07 16.50
C SER A 460 63.67 -5.04 17.81
N GLN A 461 64.12 -5.87 18.74
CA GLN A 461 63.79 -5.85 20.17
C GLN A 461 64.27 -4.55 20.82
N HIS A 462 63.52 -4.06 21.83
CA HIS A 462 63.93 -3.44 23.11
C HIS A 462 62.67 -2.76 23.65
N SER A 463 62.04 -3.15 24.77
CA SER A 463 62.47 -3.25 26.19
C SER A 463 61.45 -2.42 26.99
N GLN A 464 61.01 -2.99 28.11
CA GLN A 464 60.17 -2.39 29.15
C GLN A 464 60.62 -0.96 29.55
N THR A 465 59.68 -0.09 29.93
CA THR A 465 59.49 0.40 31.31
C THR A 465 58.49 1.57 31.40
N TRP A 466 57.70 1.53 32.48
CA TRP A 466 56.70 2.48 33.02
C TRP A 466 55.33 2.57 32.37
#